data_AF-A0A1C3JU29-F1
#
_entry.id   AF-A0A1C3JU29-F1
#
_cell.length_a   1.000
_cell.length_b   1.000
_cell.length_c   1.000
_cell.angle_alpha   90.00
_cell.angle_beta   90.00
_cell.angle_gamma   90.00
#
_symmetry.space_group_name_H-M   'P 1'
#
loop_
_entity.id
_entity.type
_entity.pdbx_description
1 polymer ?
#
loop_
_entity_poly.entity_id
_entity_poly.type
_entity_poly.pdbx_seq_one_letter_code
_entity_poly.pdbx_strand_id
1 'polypeptide(L)'
;MHAIKIGFLIFTTDDTPFEDMLHVHLLDNNFNVLDSLTIGAMYSTGSFSEPHLMSSNKIVFRFIGDTDWSITILDQTKFGIPYFSSIKGVRKTWQWRHYLHVEGQPKPEVYA
;
A
#
# COMPACT_ATOMS: atom_id res chain seq x y z
N MET A 1 9.51 24.34 11.62
CA MET A 1 8.98 23.07 11.10
C MET A 1 7.87 23.41 10.11
N HIS A 2 7.99 23.03 8.85
CA HIS A 2 6.87 23.14 7.91
C HIS A 2 5.93 21.96 8.15
N ALA A 3 4.64 22.22 8.37
CA ALA A 3 3.64 21.16 8.41
C ALA A 3 3.49 20.59 6.98
N ILE A 4 3.79 19.31 6.80
CA ILE A 4 3.57 18.61 5.53
C ILE A 4 2.06 18.47 5.36
N LYS A 5 1.51 19.10 4.33
CA LYS A 5 0.09 18.98 4.00
C LYS A 5 -0.10 17.86 2.98
N ILE A 6 -0.62 16.74 3.46
CA ILE A 6 -0.92 15.55 2.66
C ILE A 6 -1.94 15.93 1.58
N GLY A 7 -1.69 15.48 0.35
CA GLY A 7 -2.51 15.79 -0.82
C GLY A 7 -3.24 14.57 -1.36
N PHE A 8 -2.48 13.63 -1.93
CA PHE A 8 -3.05 12.54 -2.73
C PHE A 8 -2.56 11.18 -2.28
N LEU A 9 -3.47 10.21 -2.23
CA LEU A 9 -3.14 8.78 -2.14
C LEU A 9 -3.44 8.15 -3.50
N ILE A 10 -2.40 7.68 -4.17
CA ILE A 10 -2.46 7.17 -5.54
C ILE A 10 -2.27 5.65 -5.52
N PHE A 11 -3.11 4.97 -6.29
CA PHE A 11 -3.06 3.53 -6.52
C PHE A 11 -2.80 3.28 -8.00
N THR A 12 -1.77 2.52 -8.33
CA THR A 12 -1.47 2.14 -9.73
C THR A 12 -1.13 0.66 -9.81
N THR A 13 -1.45 0.05 -10.94
CA THR A 13 -1.12 -1.35 -11.27
C THR A 13 -0.29 -1.38 -12.55
N ASP A 14 0.49 -2.44 -12.74
CA ASP A 14 1.33 -2.60 -13.93
C ASP A 14 0.55 -3.08 -15.18
N ASP A 15 -0.74 -3.42 -15.03
CA ASP A 15 -1.62 -3.94 -16.10
C ASP A 15 -1.03 -5.17 -16.81
N THR A 16 -0.30 -5.99 -16.04
CA THR A 16 0.39 -7.20 -16.50
C THR A 16 -0.36 -8.46 -16.08
N PRO A 17 -0.82 -9.29 -17.03
CA PRO A 17 -1.45 -10.57 -16.70
C PRO A 17 -0.55 -11.45 -15.82
N PHE A 18 -1.10 -12.04 -14.77
CA PHE A 18 -0.46 -13.01 -13.86
C PHE A 18 0.64 -12.47 -12.92
N GLU A 19 1.01 -11.20 -13.04
CA GLU A 19 1.90 -10.50 -12.12
C GLU A 19 1.25 -9.18 -11.70
N ASP A 20 0.31 -9.25 -10.75
CA ASP A 20 -0.37 -8.05 -10.27
C ASP A 20 0.40 -7.45 -9.09
N MET A 21 1.00 -6.28 -9.33
CA MET A 21 1.58 -5.40 -8.32
C MET A 21 0.69 -4.17 -8.17
N LEU A 22 0.29 -3.86 -6.94
CA LEU A 22 -0.39 -2.63 -6.58
C LEU A 22 0.63 -1.69 -5.92
N HIS A 23 0.95 -0.62 -6.62
CA HIS A 23 1.78 0.46 -6.10
C HIS A 23 0.90 1.50 -5.43
N VAL A 24 1.30 1.89 -4.22
CA VAL A 24 0.62 2.90 -3.43
C VAL A 24 1.59 4.01 -3.10
N HIS A 25 1.23 5.23 -3.48
CA HIS A 25 2.04 6.43 -3.27
C HIS A 25 1.26 7.48 -2.49
N LEU A 26 1.88 8.03 -1.46
CA LEU A 26 1.37 9.21 -0.75
C LEU A 26 2.12 10.44 -1.25
N LEU A 27 1.41 11.45 -1.73
CA LEU A 27 1.98 12.69 -2.25
C LEU A 27 1.53 13.89 -1.44
N ASP A 28 2.39 14.90 -1.32
CA ASP A 28 1.98 16.22 -0.86
C ASP A 28 1.25 17.01 -1.97
N ASN A 29 0.76 18.20 -1.65
CA ASN A 29 0.06 19.06 -2.62
C ASN A 29 0.95 19.57 -3.78
N ASN A 30 2.26 19.43 -3.66
CA ASN A 30 3.23 19.77 -4.71
C ASN A 30 3.65 18.52 -5.52
N PHE A 31 2.96 17.39 -5.31
CA PHE A 31 3.24 16.09 -5.93
C PHE A 31 4.60 15.49 -5.54
N ASN A 32 5.20 15.91 -4.42
CA ASN A 32 6.36 15.21 -3.88
C ASN A 32 5.90 13.91 -3.22
N VAL A 33 6.58 12.80 -3.52
CA VAL A 33 6.31 11.51 -2.88
C VAL A 33 6.79 11.55 -1.43
N LEU A 34 5.84 11.39 -0.50
CA LEU A 34 6.07 11.34 0.94
C LEU A 34 6.33 9.93 1.44
N ASP A 35 5.64 8.94 0.89
CA ASP A 35 5.79 7.53 1.25
C ASP A 35 5.28 6.63 0.12
N SER A 36 5.74 5.39 0.10
CA SER A 36 5.38 4.44 -0.94
C SER A 36 5.51 2.99 -0.46
N LEU A 37 4.61 2.15 -0.95
CA LEU A 37 4.65 0.72 -0.75
C LEU A 37 4.10 0.00 -1.97
N THR A 38 4.48 -1.26 -2.12
CA THR A 38 3.93 -2.17 -3.13
C THR A 38 3.29 -3.34 -2.42
N ILE A 39 2.06 -3.68 -2.83
CA ILE A 39 1.37 -4.90 -2.43
C ILE A 39 1.34 -5.82 -3.66
N GLY A 40 1.79 -7.05 -3.53
CA GLY A 40 1.84 -7.99 -4.65
C GLY A 40 2.65 -9.23 -4.32
N ALA A 41 2.48 -10.27 -5.12
CA ALA A 41 3.22 -11.51 -5.01
C ALA A 41 3.48 -12.09 -6.40
N MET A 42 4.58 -12.82 -6.54
CA MET A 42 4.89 -13.50 -7.80
C MET A 42 3.84 -14.57 -8.07
N TYR A 43 3.41 -14.67 -9.32
CA TYR A 43 2.41 -15.64 -9.78
C TYR A 43 1.02 -15.49 -9.14
N SER A 44 0.75 -14.34 -8.53
CA SER A 44 -0.55 -14.03 -7.96
C SER A 44 -1.31 -13.10 -8.90
N THR A 45 -2.57 -13.45 -9.13
CA THR A 45 -3.51 -12.60 -9.89
C THR A 45 -4.45 -11.92 -8.90
N GLY A 46 -4.61 -10.61 -8.99
CA GLY A 46 -5.48 -9.84 -8.12
C GLY A 46 -6.02 -8.61 -8.83
N SER A 47 -7.30 -8.32 -8.63
CA SER A 47 -7.92 -7.12 -9.19
C SER A 47 -8.12 -6.10 -8.09
N PHE A 48 -7.65 -4.87 -8.29
CA PHE A 48 -7.93 -3.79 -7.37
C PHE A 48 -9.42 -3.44 -7.45
N SER A 49 -10.16 -3.68 -6.38
CA SER A 49 -11.60 -3.51 -6.39
C SER A 49 -12.17 -3.03 -5.06
N GLU A 50 -13.39 -2.52 -5.14
CA GLU A 50 -14.20 -2.09 -3.99
C GLU A 50 -13.49 -1.09 -3.04
N PRO A 51 -12.74 -0.08 -3.54
CA PRO A 51 -12.11 0.88 -2.66
C PRO A 51 -13.17 1.70 -1.93
N HIS A 52 -13.09 1.73 -0.60
CA HIS A 52 -13.99 2.49 0.23
C HIS A 52 -13.25 3.15 1.40
N LEU A 53 -13.60 4.41 1.66
CA LEU A 53 -13.11 5.15 2.82
C LEU A 53 -13.85 4.68 4.07
N MET A 54 -13.13 4.12 5.03
CA MET A 54 -13.67 3.81 6.36
C MET A 54 -13.65 5.04 7.28
N SER A 55 -12.68 5.94 7.06
CA SER A 55 -12.55 7.22 7.76
C SER A 55 -11.81 8.21 6.87
N SER A 56 -11.61 9.45 7.35
CA SER A 56 -10.86 10.48 6.63
C SER A 56 -9.41 10.10 6.32
N ASN A 57 -8.85 9.12 7.02
CA ASN A 57 -7.45 8.70 6.89
C ASN A 57 -7.29 7.18 6.66
N LYS A 58 -8.37 6.42 6.50
CA LYS A 58 -8.32 4.97 6.29
C LYS A 58 -9.15 4.55 5.09
N ILE A 59 -8.51 3.81 4.19
CA ILE A 59 -9.13 3.20 3.02
C ILE A 59 -8.99 1.68 3.10
N VAL A 60 -10.02 0.98 2.67
CA VAL A 60 -10.05 -0.49 2.54
C VAL A 60 -10.38 -0.85 1.11
N PHE A 61 -9.80 -1.93 0.62
CA PHE A 61 -9.97 -2.42 -0.74
C PHE A 61 -9.64 -3.92 -0.83
N ARG A 62 -10.04 -4.54 -1.94
CA ARG A 62 -9.61 -5.89 -2.29
C ARG A 62 -8.54 -5.85 -3.38
N PHE A 63 -7.64 -6.83 -3.32
CA PHE A 63 -6.60 -7.00 -4.33
C PHE A 63 -6.20 -8.47 -4.48
N ILE A 64 -5.05 -8.89 -3.92
CA ILE A 64 -4.56 -10.28 -3.97
C ILE A 64 -4.87 -11.06 -2.69
N GLY A 65 -4.90 -12.39 -2.81
CA GLY A 65 -4.88 -13.32 -1.67
C GLY A 65 -6.18 -13.42 -0.88
N ASP A 66 -7.33 -13.16 -1.52
CA ASP A 66 -8.67 -13.15 -0.89
C ASP A 66 -8.67 -12.40 0.44
N THR A 67 -8.14 -11.17 0.37
CA THR A 67 -7.83 -10.35 1.54
C THR A 67 -8.38 -8.96 1.36
N ASP A 68 -9.09 -8.51 2.40
CA ASP A 68 -9.44 -7.11 2.57
C ASP A 68 -8.19 -6.39 3.11
N TRP A 69 -7.57 -5.60 2.25
CA TRP A 69 -6.41 -4.79 2.56
C TRP A 69 -6.88 -3.45 3.14
N SER A 70 -6.13 -2.93 4.10
CA SER A 70 -6.39 -1.57 4.60
C SER A 70 -5.12 -0.74 4.66
N ILE A 71 -5.25 0.54 4.31
CA ILE A 71 -4.18 1.52 4.42
C ILE A 71 -4.67 2.68 5.28
N THR A 72 -3.90 2.97 6.32
CA THR A 72 -4.11 4.12 7.20
C THR A 72 -2.99 5.13 6.98
N ILE A 73 -3.37 6.39 6.73
CA ILE A 73 -2.47 7.53 6.69
C ILE A 73 -2.25 8.02 8.12
N LEU A 74 -0.99 8.04 8.55
CA LEU A 74 -0.57 8.43 9.88
C LEU A 74 -0.29 9.93 9.96
N ASP A 75 -0.72 10.58 11.04
CA ASP A 75 -0.42 12.01 11.29
C ASP A 75 1.08 12.25 11.58
N GLN A 76 1.78 11.21 12.05
CA GLN A 76 3.19 11.24 12.36
C GLN A 76 3.91 10.03 11.75
N THR A 77 5.11 10.26 11.24
CA THR A 77 5.92 9.21 10.63
C THR A 77 6.28 8.14 11.67
N LYS A 78 6.06 6.87 11.35
CA LYS A 78 6.68 5.77 12.08
C LYS A 78 8.05 5.44 11.49
N PHE A 79 8.99 5.12 12.36
CA PHE A 79 10.28 4.56 11.91
C PHE A 79 10.09 3.11 11.45
N GLY A 80 10.67 2.76 10.32
CA GLY A 80 10.61 1.41 9.75
C GLY A 80 11.93 0.98 9.13
N ILE A 81 12.10 -0.33 8.96
CA ILE A 81 13.24 -0.90 8.23
C ILE A 81 12.94 -0.77 6.73
N PRO A 82 13.88 -0.25 5.92
CA PRO A 82 13.76 -0.22 4.47
C PRO A 82 13.50 -1.61 3.88
N TYR A 83 12.77 -1.67 2.75
CA TYR A 83 12.53 -2.86 1.92
C TYR A 83 11.70 -4.01 2.52
N PHE A 84 11.69 -4.19 3.84
CA PHE A 84 11.02 -5.32 4.48
C PHE A 84 9.76 -4.88 5.23
N SER A 85 8.64 -5.52 4.90
CA SER A 85 7.45 -5.54 5.72
C SER A 85 7.35 -6.86 6.47
N SER A 86 6.79 -6.85 7.67
CA SER A 86 6.40 -8.09 8.35
C SER A 86 5.19 -8.77 7.71
N ILE A 87 4.48 -8.07 6.82
CA ILE A 87 3.30 -8.56 6.11
C ILE A 87 3.74 -9.16 4.77
N LYS A 88 3.37 -10.42 4.53
CA LYS A 88 3.64 -11.10 3.26
C LYS A 88 3.03 -10.32 2.09
N GLY A 89 3.75 -10.27 0.98
CA GLY A 89 3.31 -9.55 -0.22
C GLY A 89 3.40 -8.02 -0.11
N VAL A 90 3.90 -7.46 1.00
CA VAL A 90 4.13 -6.01 1.13
C VAL A 90 5.61 -5.71 1.04
N ARG A 91 6.00 -4.77 0.17
CA ARG A 91 7.34 -4.19 0.11
C ARG A 91 7.25 -2.69 0.35
N LYS A 92 8.20 -2.14 1.08
CA LYS A 92 8.30 -0.69 1.35
C LYS A 92 9.47 -0.09 0.59
N THR A 93 9.39 1.19 0.26
CA THR A 93 10.53 1.90 -0.36
C THR A 93 11.70 2.08 0.59
N TRP A 94 12.85 2.50 0.03
CA TRP A 94 14.04 2.90 0.80
C TRP A 94 13.77 4.22 1.52
N GLN A 95 13.03 4.18 2.62
CA GLN A 95 12.91 5.31 3.53
C GLN A 95 12.72 4.83 4.97
N TRP A 96 13.19 5.64 5.92
CA TRP A 96 13.08 5.32 7.34
C TRP A 96 11.77 5.81 7.95
N ARG A 97 11.13 6.81 7.32
CA ARG A 97 9.92 7.47 7.79
C ARG A 97 8.76 7.04 6.93
N HIS A 98 7.76 6.41 7.53
CA HIS A 98 6.57 5.98 6.82
C HIS A 98 5.33 6.67 7.39
N TYR A 99 4.53 7.20 6.49
CA TYR A 99 3.20 7.74 6.74
C TYR A 99 2.11 6.70 6.45
N LEU A 100 2.40 5.67 5.66
CA LEU A 100 1.47 4.62 5.30
C LEU A 100 1.63 3.43 6.25
N HIS A 101 0.53 3.09 6.91
CA HIS A 101 0.39 1.84 7.64
C HIS A 101 -0.55 0.91 6.87
N VAL A 102 -0.02 -0.20 6.38
CA VAL A 102 -0.77 -1.23 5.67
C VAL A 102 -1.05 -2.41 6.59
N GLU A 103 -2.26 -2.95 6.49
CA GLU A 103 -2.70 -4.15 7.18
C GLU A 103 -3.37 -5.09 6.17
N GLY A 104 -3.18 -6.39 6.36
CA GLY A 104 -3.77 -7.44 5.53
C GLY A 104 -3.33 -8.81 6.02
N GLN A 105 -4.14 -9.83 5.78
CA GLN A 105 -3.84 -11.22 6.12
C GLN A 105 -3.97 -12.11 4.87
N PRO A 106 -3.04 -11.97 3.90
CA PRO A 106 -3.06 -12.73 2.67
C PRO A 106 -3.05 -14.23 2.93
N LYS A 107 -4.06 -14.93 2.39
CA LYS A 107 -4.06 -16.38 2.35
C LYS A 107 -2.96 -16.86 1.40
N PRO A 108 -2.24 -17.94 1.72
CA PRO A 108 -1.33 -18.57 0.77
C PRO A 108 -2.11 -19.03 -0.47
N GLU A 109 -1.59 -18.77 -1.66
CA GLU A 109 -2.13 -19.40 -2.86
C GLU A 109 -1.78 -20.89 -2.82
N VAL A 110 -2.81 -21.74 -2.85
CA VAL A 110 -2.66 -23.19 -2.92
C VAL A 110 -2.68 -23.56 -4.40
N TYR A 111 -1.52 -23.93 -4.95
CA TYR A 111 -1.46 -24.57 -6.26
C TYR A 111 -1.99 -26.00 -6.11
N ALA A 112 -3.16 -26.27 -6.67
CA ALA A 112 -3.73 -27.61 -6.81
C ALA A 112 -3.28 -28.26 -8.12
#